data_AF-A0A9P9LKK7-F1
#
_entry.id   AF-A0A9P9LKK7-F1
#
_cell.length_a   1.000
_cell.length_b   1.000
_cell.length_c   1.000
_cell.angle_alpha   90.00
_cell.angle_beta   90.00
_cell.angle_gamma   90.00
#
_symmetry.space_group_name_H-M   'P 1'
#
loop_
_entity.id
_entity.type
_entity.pdbx_description
1 polymer ?
#
loop_
_entity_poly.entity_id
_entity_poly.type
_entity_poly.pdbx_seq_one_letter_code
_entity_poly.pdbx_strand_id
1 'polypeptide(L)'
;LLQIGAVHFDINTGEEYSHFCTPVSLKSCEDVNLQSTQDTMEWLLKHSPQVLEASEKSEVTIFQALFRFNIFVREAIRSTRHRLEESGRLYASDISEPMIWGNGAVADNIWIDSAYAACGMSDRKPWTFKNDMCVRTLVRTASDILGRNFAREERFQGTRHDAL
;
A
#
# COMPACT_ATOMS: atom_id res chain seq x y z
N LEU A 1 -5.74 -8.54 7.27
CA LEU A 1 -5.65 -7.61 6.12
C LEU A 1 -6.92 -7.76 5.31
N LEU A 2 -7.85 -6.80 5.34
CA LEU A 2 -9.19 -6.99 4.75
C LEU A 2 -9.32 -6.43 3.33
N GLN A 3 -8.41 -5.53 2.94
CA GLN A 3 -8.39 -4.85 1.66
C GLN A 3 -6.95 -4.44 1.37
N ILE A 4 -6.57 -4.40 0.10
CA ILE A 4 -5.28 -3.84 -0.34
C ILE A 4 -5.60 -2.71 -1.32
N GLY A 5 -5.16 -1.50 -1.00
CA GLY A 5 -5.25 -0.32 -1.85
C GLY A 5 -3.85 0.20 -2.17
N ALA A 6 -3.64 0.68 -3.39
CA ALA A 6 -2.38 1.30 -3.81
C ALA A 6 -2.60 2.27 -4.97
N VAL A 7 -1.75 3.30 -5.02
CA VAL A 7 -1.72 4.30 -6.09
C VAL A 7 -0.31 4.36 -6.67
N HIS A 8 -0.22 4.35 -7.99
CA HIS A 8 1.00 4.65 -8.74
C HIS A 8 1.01 6.14 -9.06
N PHE A 9 2.02 6.87 -8.60
CA PHE A 9 2.11 8.32 -8.76
C PHE A 9 3.56 8.77 -8.96
N ASP A 10 3.74 10.01 -9.45
CA ASP A 10 5.05 10.68 -9.49
C ASP A 10 5.28 11.52 -8.24
N ILE A 11 6.37 11.24 -7.53
CA ILE A 11 6.70 11.89 -6.26
C ILE A 11 7.01 13.39 -6.39
N ASN A 12 7.40 13.86 -7.58
CA ASN A 12 7.76 15.26 -7.80
C ASN A 12 6.53 16.10 -8.16
N THR A 13 5.60 15.54 -8.94
CA THR A 13 4.42 16.27 -9.42
C THR A 13 3.15 15.97 -8.63
N GLY A 14 3.10 14.84 -7.93
CA GLY A 14 1.88 14.33 -7.29
C GLY A 14 0.86 13.75 -8.28
N GLU A 15 1.21 13.64 -9.57
CA GLU A 15 0.31 13.11 -10.59
C GLU A 15 0.11 11.60 -10.39
N GLU A 16 -1.15 11.18 -10.33
CA GLU A 16 -1.54 9.77 -10.23
C GLU A 16 -1.71 9.15 -11.62
N TYR A 17 -1.14 7.96 -11.83
CA TYR A 17 -1.16 7.24 -13.10
C TYR A 17 -2.15 6.08 -13.11
N SER A 18 -2.24 5.36 -12.00
CA SER A 18 -3.15 4.23 -11.87
C SER A 18 -3.38 3.90 -10.41
N HIS A 19 -4.47 3.19 -10.14
CA HIS A 19 -4.84 2.75 -8.81
C HIS A 19 -5.19 1.26 -8.81
N PHE A 20 -5.06 0.64 -7.65
CA PHE A 20 -5.40 -0.74 -7.40
C PHE A 20 -6.14 -0.83 -6.08
N CYS A 21 -7.28 -1.51 -6.08
CA CYS A 21 -7.99 -1.85 -4.85
C CYS A 21 -8.61 -3.23 -4.99
N THR A 22 -8.41 -4.08 -3.98
CA THR A 22 -9.04 -5.40 -3.95
C THR A 22 -9.46 -5.77 -2.52
N PRO A 23 -10.70 -6.22 -2.30
CA PRO A 23 -11.08 -6.81 -1.02
C PRO A 23 -10.36 -8.16 -0.86
N VAL A 24 -10.00 -8.50 0.36
CA VAL A 24 -9.32 -9.74 0.71
C VAL A 24 -10.26 -10.57 1.55
N SER A 25 -10.39 -11.86 1.26
CA SER A 25 -11.18 -12.79 2.06
C SER A 25 -10.65 -12.86 3.49
N LEU A 26 -11.48 -12.47 4.47
CA LEU A 26 -11.15 -12.58 5.90
C LEU A 26 -10.78 -14.02 6.25
N LYS A 27 -11.57 -14.97 5.77
CA LYS A 27 -11.34 -16.40 6.00
C LYS A 27 -9.97 -16.85 5.52
N SER A 28 -9.56 -16.41 4.33
CA SER A 28 -8.24 -16.76 3.79
C SER A 28 -7.08 -16.17 4.59
N CYS A 29 -7.27 -15.03 5.27
CA CYS A 29 -6.27 -14.48 6.18
C CYS A 29 -6.11 -15.37 7.42
N GLU A 30 -7.23 -15.82 8.00
CA GLU A 30 -7.22 -16.72 9.15
C GLU A 30 -6.56 -18.06 8.82
N ASP A 31 -6.81 -18.59 7.62
CA ASP A 31 -6.24 -19.85 7.15
C ASP A 31 -4.70 -19.82 7.03
N VAL A 32 -4.11 -18.63 6.89
CA VAL A 32 -2.66 -18.40 6.91
C VAL A 32 -2.15 -17.82 8.24
N ASN A 33 -2.95 -17.93 9.31
CA ASN A 33 -2.65 -17.45 10.66
C ASN A 33 -2.46 -15.93 10.79
N LEU A 34 -3.01 -15.12 9.87
CA LEU A 34 -3.10 -13.67 10.04
C LEU A 34 -4.35 -13.34 10.87
N GLN A 35 -4.22 -13.45 12.19
CA GLN A 35 -5.33 -13.29 13.12
C GLN A 35 -5.51 -11.84 13.59
N SER A 36 -6.76 -11.44 13.81
CA SER A 36 -7.15 -10.20 14.47
C SER A 36 -7.52 -10.45 15.93
N THR A 37 -7.36 -9.44 16.77
CA THR A 37 -7.89 -9.48 18.14
C THR A 37 -9.38 -9.14 18.15
N GLN A 38 -10.09 -9.53 19.21
CA GLN A 38 -11.50 -9.14 19.40
C GLN A 38 -11.66 -7.61 19.33
N ASP A 39 -10.82 -6.86 20.03
CA ASP A 39 -10.82 -5.39 20.03
C ASP A 39 -10.63 -4.82 18.62
N THR A 40 -9.78 -5.45 17.80
CA THR A 40 -9.59 -5.05 16.39
C THR A 40 -10.86 -5.25 15.58
N MET A 41 -11.57 -6.37 15.78
CA MET A 41 -12.82 -6.65 15.07
C MET A 41 -13.94 -5.71 15.50
N GLU A 42 -14.07 -5.42 16.79
CA GLU A 42 -15.02 -4.43 17.31
C GLU A 42 -14.74 -3.03 16.77
N TRP A 43 -13.45 -2.66 16.70
CA TRP A 43 -13.04 -1.40 16.09
C TRP A 43 -13.41 -1.34 14.61
N LEU A 44 -13.17 -2.40 13.84
CA LEU A 44 -13.52 -2.48 12.42
C LEU A 44 -15.02 -2.41 12.18
N LEU A 45 -15.81 -3.12 12.98
CA LEU A 45 -17.27 -3.08 12.88
C LEU A 45 -17.83 -1.66 13.10
N LYS A 46 -17.19 -0.90 14.00
CA LYS A 46 -17.60 0.48 14.30
C LYS A 46 -17.17 1.49 13.24
N HIS A 47 -15.99 1.34 12.66
CA HIS A 47 -15.37 2.38 11.81
C HIS A 47 -15.35 2.04 10.31
N SER A 48 -15.39 0.76 9.94
CA SER A 48 -15.31 0.27 8.57
C SER A 48 -16.22 -0.95 8.30
N PRO A 49 -17.52 -0.91 8.67
CA PRO A 49 -18.40 -2.07 8.52
C PRO A 49 -18.52 -2.54 7.06
N GLN A 50 -18.45 -1.63 6.09
CA GLN A 50 -18.54 -1.98 4.67
C GLN A 50 -17.31 -2.76 4.19
N VAL A 51 -16.11 -2.41 4.66
CA VAL A 51 -14.87 -3.12 4.31
C VAL A 51 -14.85 -4.50 4.93
N LEU A 52 -15.31 -4.62 6.18
CA LEU A 52 -15.46 -5.90 6.85
C LEU A 52 -16.46 -6.80 6.11
N GLU A 53 -17.65 -6.28 5.81
CA GLU A 53 -18.68 -7.03 5.06
C GLU A 53 -18.17 -7.46 3.67
N ALA A 54 -17.47 -6.57 2.95
CA ALA A 54 -16.88 -6.90 1.66
C ALA A 54 -15.80 -7.99 1.79
N SER A 55 -15.01 -7.96 2.87
CA SER A 55 -13.98 -8.96 3.16
C SER A 55 -14.56 -10.33 3.55
N GLU A 56 -15.64 -10.35 4.33
CA GLU A 56 -16.36 -11.58 4.69
C GLU A 56 -17.00 -12.26 3.46
N LYS A 57 -17.45 -11.46 2.48
CA LYS A 57 -18.06 -11.94 1.23
C LYS A 57 -17.05 -12.17 0.10
N SER A 58 -15.81 -11.72 0.26
CA SER A 58 -14.81 -11.80 -0.81
C SER A 58 -14.36 -13.23 -1.06
N GLU A 59 -14.38 -13.64 -2.33
CA GLU A 59 -13.78 -14.90 -2.79
C GLU A 59 -12.29 -14.73 -3.13
N VAL A 60 -11.77 -13.50 -3.10
CA VAL A 60 -10.37 -13.22 -3.42
C VAL A 60 -9.51 -13.60 -2.21
N THR A 61 -8.75 -14.68 -2.32
CA THR A 61 -7.86 -15.09 -1.24
C THR A 61 -6.71 -14.11 -1.05
N ILE A 62 -6.10 -14.08 0.13
CA ILE A 62 -4.92 -13.25 0.40
C ILE A 62 -3.79 -13.52 -0.60
N PHE A 63 -3.57 -14.78 -0.99
CA PHE A 63 -2.61 -15.14 -2.03
C PHE A 63 -2.96 -14.50 -3.38
N GLN A 64 -4.22 -14.58 -3.82
CA GLN A 64 -4.67 -13.97 -5.06
C GLN A 64 -4.57 -12.45 -5.02
N ALA A 65 -4.89 -11.82 -3.88
CA ALA A 65 -4.77 -10.39 -3.68
C ALA A 65 -3.32 -9.92 -3.79
N LEU A 66 -2.37 -10.60 -3.12
CA LEU A 66 -0.94 -10.32 -3.21
C LEU A 66 -0.40 -10.56 -4.63
N PHE A 67 -0.88 -11.60 -5.31
CA PHE A 67 -0.51 -11.85 -6.70
C PHE A 67 -0.98 -10.73 -7.64
N ARG A 68 -2.23 -10.26 -7.49
CA ARG A 68 -2.77 -9.12 -8.25
C ARG A 68 -2.02 -7.83 -7.92
N PHE A 69 -1.68 -7.61 -6.66
CA PHE A 69 -0.88 -6.47 -6.23
C PHE A 69 0.52 -6.50 -6.85
N ASN A 70 1.17 -7.67 -6.91
CA ASN A 70 2.45 -7.82 -7.62
C ASN A 70 2.36 -7.45 -9.11
N ILE A 71 1.27 -7.83 -9.79
CA ILE A 71 1.04 -7.43 -11.19
C ILE A 71 0.94 -5.92 -11.29
N PHE A 72 0.13 -5.28 -10.43
CA PHE A 72 0.01 -3.83 -10.39
C PHE A 72 1.35 -3.13 -10.19
N VAL A 73 2.15 -3.57 -9.20
CA VAL A 73 3.47 -2.99 -8.93
C VAL A 73 4.42 -3.15 -10.13
N ARG A 74 4.41 -4.31 -10.80
CA ARG A 74 5.23 -4.53 -11.99
C ARG A 74 4.85 -3.63 -13.16
N GLU A 75 3.55 -3.42 -13.41
CA GLU A 75 3.09 -2.47 -14.43
C GLU A 75 3.44 -1.03 -14.06
N ALA A 76 3.34 -0.65 -12.78
CA ALA A 76 3.75 0.67 -12.31
C ALA A 76 5.25 0.93 -12.53
N ILE A 77 6.11 -0.06 -12.28
CA ILE A 77 7.56 0.02 -12.56
C ILE A 77 7.79 0.21 -14.06
N ARG A 78 7.15 -0.61 -14.91
CA ARG A 78 7.30 -0.54 -16.37
C ARG A 78 6.84 0.80 -16.92
N SER A 79 5.70 1.31 -16.44
CA SER A 79 5.17 2.63 -16.78
C SER A 79 6.14 3.74 -16.37
N THR A 80 6.64 3.70 -15.13
CA THR A 80 7.61 4.68 -14.63
C THR A 80 8.89 4.70 -15.49
N ARG A 81 9.38 3.53 -15.88
CA ARG A 81 10.54 3.39 -16.76
C ARG A 81 10.32 4.06 -18.10
N HIS A 82 9.21 3.76 -18.76
CA HIS A 82 8.86 4.37 -20.05
C HIS A 82 8.82 5.90 -19.95
N ARG A 83 8.16 6.45 -18.93
CA ARG A 83 8.05 7.91 -18.74
C ARG A 83 9.39 8.57 -18.48
N LEU A 84 10.28 7.91 -17.73
CA LEU A 84 11.63 8.43 -17.51
C LEU A 84 12.45 8.43 -18.80
N GLU A 85 12.39 7.35 -19.59
CA GLU A 85 13.04 7.25 -20.90
C GLU A 85 12.55 8.35 -21.86
N GLU A 86 11.24 8.59 -21.95
CA GLU A 86 10.65 9.70 -22.73
C GLU A 86 11.11 11.08 -22.28
N SER A 87 11.32 11.26 -20.97
CA SER A 87 11.82 12.51 -20.39
C SER A 87 13.35 12.70 -20.51
N GLY A 88 14.06 11.76 -21.13
CA GLY A 88 15.52 11.75 -21.23
C GLY A 88 16.25 11.46 -19.91
N ARG A 89 15.52 10.98 -18.90
CA ARG A 89 16.08 10.55 -17.60
C ARG A 89 16.39 9.06 -17.67
N LEU A 90 17.62 8.69 -17.36
CA LEU A 90 18.02 7.28 -17.28
C LEU A 90 17.67 6.72 -15.90
N TYR A 91 17.15 5.49 -15.89
CA TYR A 91 17.13 4.67 -14.69
C TYR A 91 18.58 4.43 -14.25
N ALA A 92 18.90 4.67 -12.97
CA ALA A 92 20.25 4.48 -12.46
C ALA A 92 20.71 3.01 -12.53
N SER A 93 19.78 2.06 -12.64
CA SER A 93 20.04 0.64 -12.89
C SER A 93 18.81 -0.05 -13.47
N ASP A 94 18.98 -1.16 -14.20
CA ASP A 94 17.88 -2.00 -14.70
C ASP A 94 17.06 -2.71 -13.61
N ILE A 95 17.48 -2.61 -12.35
CA ILE A 95 16.98 -3.38 -11.20
C ILE A 95 16.44 -2.46 -10.10
N SER A 96 16.12 -1.20 -10.40
CA SER A 96 15.59 -0.31 -9.37
C SER A 96 14.20 -0.78 -8.94
N GLU A 97 14.16 -1.31 -7.74
CA GLU A 97 12.95 -1.64 -7.00
C GLU A 97 12.05 -0.39 -6.81
N PRO A 98 10.72 -0.57 -6.73
CA PRO A 98 9.80 0.53 -6.50
C PRO A 98 9.89 1.01 -5.05
N MET A 99 9.74 2.32 -4.84
CA MET A 99 9.51 2.90 -3.52
C MET A 99 8.05 2.69 -3.11
N ILE A 100 7.82 2.03 -1.98
CA ILE A 100 6.47 1.78 -1.44
C ILE A 100 6.20 2.74 -0.29
N TRP A 101 5.28 3.66 -0.52
CA TRP A 101 4.91 4.70 0.45
C TRP A 101 3.70 4.26 1.27
N GLY A 102 3.84 4.33 2.60
CA GLY A 102 2.74 4.19 3.55
C GLY A 102 2.61 5.43 4.43
N ASN A 103 1.39 5.71 4.92
CA ASN A 103 1.15 6.78 5.90
C ASN A 103 1.58 6.35 7.32
N GLY A 104 2.81 5.84 7.42
CA GLY A 104 3.31 5.07 8.55
C GLY A 104 3.81 3.71 8.11
N ALA A 105 5.02 3.66 7.54
CA ALA A 105 5.59 2.43 7.00
C ALA A 105 5.67 1.26 8.01
N VAL A 106 5.78 1.56 9.31
CA VAL A 106 5.79 0.54 10.39
C VAL A 106 4.43 -0.17 10.59
N ALA A 107 3.37 0.31 9.95
CA ALA A 107 2.06 -0.35 9.91
C ALA A 107 1.85 -1.00 8.54
N ASP A 108 1.31 -0.26 7.56
CA ASP A 108 0.83 -0.82 6.29
C ASP A 108 1.88 -1.65 5.55
N ASN A 109 3.12 -1.14 5.43
CA ASN A 109 4.18 -1.89 4.74
C ASN A 109 4.56 -3.18 5.50
N ILE A 110 4.61 -3.14 6.84
CA ILE A 110 4.88 -4.32 7.67
C ILE A 110 3.71 -5.32 7.61
N TRP A 111 2.46 -4.86 7.55
CA TRP A 111 1.30 -5.74 7.40
C TRP A 111 1.30 -6.46 6.06
N ILE A 112 1.63 -5.75 4.98
CA ILE A 112 1.81 -6.36 3.67
C ILE A 112 2.99 -7.35 3.68
N ASP A 113 4.13 -6.98 4.27
CA ASP A 113 5.28 -7.88 4.39
C ASP A 113 4.94 -9.17 5.17
N SER A 114 4.23 -9.02 6.29
CA SER A 114 3.72 -10.14 7.09
C SER A 114 2.77 -11.02 6.28
N ALA A 115 1.95 -10.43 5.41
CA ALA A 115 1.07 -11.18 4.54
C ALA A 115 1.83 -11.96 3.45
N TYR A 116 2.89 -11.39 2.86
CA TYR A 116 3.79 -12.14 1.97
C TYR A 116 4.44 -13.31 2.70
N ALA A 117 4.94 -13.10 3.92
CA ALA A 117 5.56 -14.15 4.72
C ALA A 117 4.58 -15.27 5.07
N ALA A 118 3.38 -14.94 5.55
CA ALA A 118 2.33 -15.90 5.88
C ALA A 118 1.88 -16.74 4.67
N CYS A 119 1.91 -16.15 3.47
CA CYS A 119 1.59 -16.86 2.22
C CYS A 119 2.78 -17.64 1.62
N GLY A 120 3.96 -17.62 2.23
CA GLY A 120 5.17 -18.20 1.64
C GLY A 120 5.59 -17.52 0.33
N MET A 121 5.30 -16.23 0.18
CA MET A 121 5.54 -15.42 -1.02
C MET A 121 6.65 -14.36 -0.84
N SER A 122 7.49 -14.47 0.20
CA SER A 122 8.53 -13.48 0.49
C SER A 122 9.53 -13.28 -0.66
N ASP A 123 9.82 -14.33 -1.43
CA ASP A 123 10.67 -14.31 -2.63
C ASP A 123 10.01 -13.63 -3.84
N ARG A 124 8.69 -13.45 -3.80
CA ARG A 124 7.90 -12.82 -4.87
C ARG A 124 7.61 -11.35 -4.64
N LYS A 125 7.97 -10.80 -3.46
CA LYS A 125 7.76 -9.39 -3.15
C LYS A 125 8.72 -8.54 -4.03
N PRO A 126 8.22 -7.59 -4.83
CA PRO A 126 9.03 -6.88 -5.84
C PRO A 126 9.93 -5.76 -5.29
N TRP A 127 9.98 -5.55 -3.99
CA TRP A 127 10.86 -4.60 -3.32
C TRP A 127 11.46 -5.20 -2.05
N THR A 128 12.54 -4.60 -1.57
CA THR A 128 13.15 -4.90 -0.28
C THR A 128 12.84 -3.81 0.73
N PHE A 129 13.10 -4.09 2.01
CA PHE A 129 12.88 -3.15 3.12
C PHE A 129 13.57 -1.78 2.94
N LYS A 130 14.60 -1.70 2.08
CA LYS A 130 15.30 -0.45 1.77
C LYS A 130 14.41 0.58 1.07
N ASN A 131 13.32 0.12 0.44
CA ASN A 131 12.39 0.95 -0.33
C ASN A 131 11.04 1.14 0.37
N ASP A 132 10.94 0.80 1.65
CA ASP A 132 9.79 1.17 2.48
C ASP A 132 9.89 2.64 2.89
N MET A 133 8.95 3.44 2.41
CA MET A 133 8.93 4.90 2.58
C MET A 133 7.79 5.33 3.49
N CYS A 134 8.07 6.27 4.40
CA CYS A 134 7.12 6.76 5.38
C CYS A 134 6.72 8.21 5.11
N VAL A 135 5.46 8.41 4.68
CA VAL A 135 4.92 9.75 4.41
C VAL A 135 4.97 10.63 5.67
N ARG A 136 4.66 10.06 6.86
CA ARG A 136 4.71 10.81 8.13
C ARG A 136 6.09 11.37 8.43
N THR A 137 7.15 10.63 8.10
CA THR A 137 8.53 11.09 8.30
C THR A 137 8.85 12.26 7.37
N LEU A 138 8.49 12.15 6.09
CA LEU A 138 8.67 13.23 5.11
C LEU A 138 7.92 14.49 5.52
N VAL A 139 6.61 14.35 5.80
CA VAL A 139 5.73 15.46 6.20
C VAL A 139 6.24 16.14 7.47
N ARG A 140 6.64 15.36 8.48
CA ARG A 140 7.18 15.92 9.73
C ARG A 140 8.46 16.72 9.47
N THR A 141 9.38 16.16 8.70
CA THR A 141 10.67 16.79 8.39
C THR A 141 10.48 18.08 7.60
N ALA A 142 9.62 18.06 6.57
CA ALA A 142 9.28 19.25 5.78
C ALA A 142 8.59 20.31 6.64
N SER A 143 7.69 19.92 7.54
CA SER A 143 7.02 20.83 8.48
C SER A 143 8.02 21.55 9.36
N ASP A 144 8.97 20.81 9.95
CA ASP A 144 9.99 21.35 10.85
C ASP A 144 10.97 22.29 10.12
N ILE A 145 11.36 21.97 8.88
CA ILE A 145 12.26 22.80 8.06
C ILE A 145 11.57 24.08 7.59
N LEU A 146 10.32 23.98 7.12
CA LEU A 146 9.62 25.08 6.46
C LEU A 146 8.74 25.90 7.41
N GLY A 147 8.61 25.49 8.68
CA GLY A 147 7.72 26.13 9.65
C GLY A 147 6.24 26.05 9.25
N ARG A 148 5.86 25.04 8.46
CA ARG A 148 4.51 24.84 7.92
C ARG A 148 3.85 23.63 8.55
N ASN A 149 2.53 23.59 8.54
CA ASN A 149 1.78 22.44 9.06
C ASN A 149 1.02 21.77 7.93
N PHE A 150 1.75 21.05 7.08
CA PHE A 150 1.20 20.36 5.92
C PHE A 150 0.04 19.42 6.26
N ALA A 151 0.07 18.79 7.44
CA ALA A 151 -0.99 17.91 7.91
C ALA A 151 -2.32 18.63 8.21
N ARG A 152 -2.29 19.96 8.44
CA ARG A 152 -3.49 20.79 8.62
C ARG A 152 -3.86 21.58 7.37
N GLU A 153 -2.89 21.86 6.52
CA GLU A 153 -3.07 22.63 5.29
C GLU A 153 -3.81 21.78 4.23
N GLU A 154 -3.48 20.50 4.15
CA GLU A 154 -4.20 19.55 3.29
C GLU A 154 -5.45 19.01 3.99
N ARG A 155 -6.59 19.04 3.30
CA ARG A 155 -7.83 18.44 3.78
C ARG A 155 -7.87 16.97 3.37
N PHE A 156 -8.21 16.09 4.31
CA PHE A 156 -8.46 14.68 4.02
C PHE A 156 -9.54 14.56 2.92
N GLN A 157 -9.23 13.77 1.89
CA GLN A 157 -10.15 13.41 0.82
C GLN A 157 -10.37 11.89 0.86
N GLY A 158 -11.56 11.44 0.45
CA GLY A 158 -11.94 10.02 0.44
C GLY A 158 -12.70 9.57 1.70
N THR A 159 -12.79 8.26 1.88
CA THR A 159 -13.47 7.62 3.01
C THR A 159 -12.43 7.16 4.02
N ARG A 160 -12.60 7.53 5.30
CA ARG A 160 -11.68 7.05 6.34
C ARG A 160 -11.77 5.54 6.43
N HIS A 161 -10.62 4.88 6.44
CA HIS A 161 -10.50 3.44 6.63
C HIS A 161 -11.11 2.60 5.51
N ASP A 162 -11.28 3.20 4.34
CA ASP A 162 -11.24 2.55 3.03
C ASP A 162 -9.82 2.73 2.47
N ALA A 163 -9.31 1.76 1.72
CA ALA A 163 -7.94 1.77 1.24
C ALA A 163 -7.69 2.76 0.09
N LEU A 164 -8.75 3.23 -0.60
CA LEU A 164 -8.72 4.29 -1.61
C LEU A 164 -9.90 5.26 -1.46
#